data_AF-A0A1I3S9D7-F1
#
_entry.id   AF-A0A1I3S9D7-F1
#
_cell.length_a   1.000
_cell.length_b   1.000
_cell.length_c   1.000
_cell.angle_alpha   90.00
_cell.angle_beta   90.00
_cell.angle_gamma   90.00
#
_symmetry.space_group_name_H-M   'P 1'
#
loop_
_entity.id
_entity.type
_entity.pdbx_description
1 polymer ?
#
loop_
_entity_poly.entity_id
_entity_poly.type
_entity_poly.pdbx_seq_one_letter_code
_entity_poly.pdbx_strand_id
1 'polypeptide(L)'
;MGLEWKHIDLNQGTVYVKQSVTDFINGNPVVKVPKTKKSIRKISLSDAVCAQLGDYYAFALQKWSLLEQTRNQNHFFVFFNQYGQAYYPESPYLWFRSFLKKHQL
;
A
#
# COMPACT_ATOMS: atom_id res chain seq x y z
N MET A 1 4.33 0.40 5.27
CA MET A 1 3.64 0.50 3.97
C MET A 1 3.99 -0.63 3.00
N GLY A 2 3.85 -1.90 3.42
CA GLY A 2 4.34 -3.03 2.59
C GLY A 2 3.31 -3.72 1.70
N LEU A 3 2.05 -3.29 1.69
CA LEU A 3 1.02 -4.00 0.93
C LEU A 3 1.20 -3.75 -0.57
N GLU A 4 1.05 -4.79 -1.37
CA GLU A 4 1.14 -4.75 -2.85
C GLU A 4 -0.11 -5.36 -3.44
N TRP A 5 -0.46 -4.99 -4.67
CA TRP A 5 -1.68 -5.48 -5.33
C TRP A 5 -1.69 -7.00 -5.49
N LYS A 6 -0.53 -7.62 -5.70
CA LYS A 6 -0.38 -9.10 -5.74
C LYS A 6 -0.74 -9.81 -4.43
N HIS A 7 -0.93 -9.07 -3.34
CA HIS A 7 -1.35 -9.58 -2.04
C HIS A 7 -2.86 -9.51 -1.80
N ILE A 8 -3.63 -8.97 -2.75
CA ILE A 8 -5.07 -8.79 -2.64
C ILE A 8 -5.76 -9.72 -3.64
N ASP A 9 -6.68 -10.54 -3.15
CA ASP A 9 -7.60 -11.34 -3.96
C ASP A 9 -9.00 -10.75 -3.78
N LEU A 10 -9.42 -9.92 -4.73
CA LEU A 10 -10.74 -9.27 -4.68
C LEU A 10 -11.88 -10.26 -4.91
N ASN A 11 -11.64 -11.35 -5.65
CA ASN A 11 -12.65 -12.39 -5.91
C ASN A 11 -12.95 -13.19 -4.64
N GLN A 12 -11.91 -13.50 -3.86
CA GLN A 12 -12.06 -14.19 -2.57
C GLN A 12 -12.24 -13.23 -1.39
N GLY A 13 -12.31 -11.91 -1.65
CA GLY A 13 -12.36 -10.88 -0.62
C GLY A 13 -11.29 -11.05 0.46
N THR A 14 -10.03 -11.18 0.05
CA THR A 14 -8.93 -11.53 0.96
C THR A 14 -7.71 -10.64 0.76
N VAL A 15 -7.06 -10.26 1.86
CA VAL A 15 -5.72 -9.66 1.87
C VAL A 15 -4.72 -10.56 2.59
N TYR A 16 -3.55 -10.75 1.98
CA TYR A 16 -2.43 -11.47 2.56
C TYR A 16 -1.34 -10.50 3.05
N VAL A 17 -1.25 -10.29 4.35
CA VAL A 17 -0.18 -9.46 4.92
C VAL A 17 1.08 -10.32 5.09
N LYS A 18 2.00 -10.20 4.13
CA LYS A 18 3.21 -11.02 4.02
C LYS A 18 4.53 -10.24 4.14
N GLN A 19 4.46 -8.91 4.20
CA GLN A 19 5.64 -8.05 4.27
C GLN A 19 5.33 -6.66 4.82
N SER A 20 6.37 -5.93 5.19
CA SER A 20 6.29 -4.56 5.65
C SER A 20 7.43 -3.71 5.10
N VAL A 21 7.13 -2.46 4.76
CA VAL A 21 8.13 -1.40 4.61
C VAL A 21 8.17 -0.61 5.90
N THR A 22 9.33 -0.65 6.57
CA THR A 22 9.56 0.03 7.87
C THR A 22 10.59 1.15 7.77
N ASP A 23 11.38 1.17 6.70
CA ASP A 23 12.52 2.08 6.57
C ASP A 23 12.83 2.31 5.08
N PHE A 24 13.64 3.33 4.80
CA PHE A 24 14.05 3.73 3.45
C PHE A 24 15.56 4.02 3.42
N ILE A 25 16.26 3.46 2.43
CA ILE A 25 17.69 3.72 2.21
C ILE A 25 17.84 4.40 0.85
N ASN A 26 18.40 5.61 0.83
CA ASN A 26 18.56 6.42 -0.38
C ASN A 26 17.23 6.58 -1.15
N GLY A 27 16.13 6.79 -0.42
CA GLY A 27 14.79 6.92 -0.98
C GLY A 27 14.14 5.61 -1.40
N ASN A 28 14.82 4.45 -1.32
CA ASN A 28 14.25 3.17 -1.69
C ASN A 28 13.65 2.44 -0.47
N PRO A 29 12.43 1.88 -0.58
CA PRO A 29 11.78 1.19 0.52
C PRO A 29 12.52 -0.11 0.88
N VAL A 30 12.82 -0.28 2.17
CA VAL A 30 13.35 -1.54 2.70
C VAL A 30 12.18 -2.49 2.97
N VAL A 31 11.94 -3.39 2.03
CA VAL A 31 10.88 -4.41 2.13
C VAL A 31 11.39 -5.58 2.97
N LYS A 32 10.75 -5.82 4.10
CA LYS A 32 11.07 -6.93 5.01
C LYS A 32 9.93 -7.94 5.05
N VAL A 33 10.26 -9.20 4.82
CA VAL A 33 9.37 -10.34 5.11
C VAL A 33 9.42 -10.61 6.62
N PRO A 34 8.29 -10.95 7.27
CA PRO A 34 8.29 -11.25 8.68
C PRO A 34 9.21 -12.43 9.01
N LYS A 35 9.94 -12.32 10.12
CA LYS A 35 10.88 -13.36 10.58
C LYS A 35 10.19 -14.68 10.95
N THR A 36 8.89 -14.65 11.25
CA THR A 36 8.12 -15.83 11.69
C THR A 36 6.87 -16.02 10.84
N LYS A 37 6.52 -17.29 10.57
CA LYS A 37 5.30 -17.66 9.82
C LYS A 37 4.02 -17.11 10.46
N LYS A 38 3.99 -16.96 11.79
CA LYS A 38 2.84 -16.43 12.55
C LYS A 38 2.47 -14.98 12.17
N SER A 39 3.44 -14.20 11.70
CA SER A 39 3.20 -12.81 11.30
C SER A 39 2.66 -12.67 9.87
N ILE A 40 2.62 -13.77 9.11
CA ILE A 40 1.90 -13.85 7.85
C ILE A 40 0.43 -14.15 8.17
N ARG A 41 -0.47 -13.22 7.81
CA ARG A 41 -1.89 -13.36 8.11
C ARG A 41 -2.76 -13.15 6.88
N LYS A 42 -3.87 -13.88 6.87
CA LYS A 42 -4.99 -13.72 5.94
C LYS A 42 -6.05 -12.85 6.62
N ILE A 43 -6.53 -11.83 5.95
CA ILE A 43 -7.60 -10.95 6.43
C ILE A 43 -8.74 -11.03 5.43
N SER A 44 -9.95 -11.35 5.89
CA SER A 44 -11.15 -11.28 5.07
C SER A 44 -11.64 -9.84 4.94
N LEU A 45 -12.07 -9.47 3.76
CA LEU A 45 -12.66 -8.18 3.42
C LEU A 45 -14.17 -8.34 3.29
N SER A 46 -14.93 -7.29 3.60
CA SER A 46 -16.34 -7.22 3.24
C SER A 46 -16.50 -6.84 1.77
N ASP A 47 -17.67 -7.15 1.19
CA ASP A 47 -17.98 -6.83 -0.21
C ASP A 47 -17.85 -5.32 -0.49
N ALA A 48 -18.28 -4.48 0.46
CA ALA A 48 -18.13 -3.02 0.35
C ALA A 48 -16.67 -2.59 0.22
N VAL A 49 -15.75 -3.22 0.98
CA VAL A 49 -14.32 -2.93 0.89
C VAL A 49 -13.73 -3.47 -0.42
N CYS A 50 -14.17 -4.63 -0.89
CA CYS A 50 -13.77 -5.15 -2.20
C CYS A 50 -14.18 -4.23 -3.34
N ALA A 51 -15.41 -3.72 -3.33
CA ALA A 51 -15.88 -2.77 -4.34
C ALA A 51 -15.02 -1.50 -4.35
N GLN A 52 -14.79 -0.90 -3.17
CA GLN A 52 -13.93 0.28 -3.04
C GLN A 52 -12.48 0.02 -3.49
N LEU A 53 -11.92 -1.15 -3.17
CA LEU A 53 -10.58 -1.52 -3.61
C LEU A 53 -10.51 -1.77 -5.13
N GLY A 54 -11.59 -2.27 -5.74
CA GLY A 54 -11.69 -2.42 -7.19
C GLY A 54 -11.63 -1.08 -7.92
N ASP A 55 -12.43 -0.11 -7.47
CA ASP A 55 -12.38 1.25 -8.01
C ASP A 55 -11.01 1.89 -7.80
N TYR A 56 -10.44 1.71 -6.60
CA TYR A 56 -9.11 2.21 -6.28
C TYR A 56 -8.01 1.52 -7.10
N TYR A 57 -8.16 0.23 -7.45
CA TYR A 57 -7.21 -0.49 -8.30
C TYR A 57 -7.17 0.09 -9.71
N ALA A 58 -8.33 0.39 -10.31
CA ALA A 58 -8.41 1.02 -11.62
C ALA A 58 -7.72 2.40 -11.61
N PHE A 59 -8.00 3.22 -10.58
CA PHE A 59 -7.31 4.49 -10.37
C PHE A 59 -5.79 4.31 -10.19
N ALA A 60 -5.37 3.35 -9.39
CA ALA A 60 -3.96 3.06 -9.12
C ALA A 60 -3.22 2.63 -10.39
N LEU A 61 -3.82 1.79 -11.24
CA LEU A 61 -3.26 1.40 -12.53
C LEU A 61 -3.05 2.61 -13.44
N GLN A 62 -4.04 3.50 -13.54
CA GLN A 62 -3.93 4.73 -14.32
C GLN A 62 -2.79 5.62 -13.81
N LYS A 63 -2.64 5.76 -12.49
CA LYS A 63 -1.52 6.51 -11.92
C LYS A 63 -0.18 5.81 -12.16
N TRP A 64 -0.15 4.48 -12.04
CA TRP A 64 1.06 3.68 -12.22
C TRP A 64 1.58 3.68 -13.66
N SER A 65 0.70 3.76 -14.66
CA SER A 65 1.09 3.85 -16.07
C SER A 65 1.80 5.16 -16.39
N LEU A 66 1.45 6.25 -15.70
CA LEU A 66 2.10 7.56 -15.87
C LEU A 66 3.52 7.61 -15.29
N LEU A 67 3.91 6.61 -14.50
CA LEU A 67 5.18 6.56 -13.77
C LEU A 67 6.18 5.60 -14.41
N GLU A 68 6.02 5.24 -15.69
CA GLU A 68 6.83 4.21 -16.35
C GLU A 68 8.35 4.39 -16.15
N GLN A 69 8.83 5.63 -16.16
CA GLN A 69 10.25 5.97 -16.03
C GLN A 69 10.78 5.94 -14.58
N THR A 70 9.91 6.15 -13.59
CA THR A 70 10.32 6.35 -12.19
C THR A 70 9.88 5.22 -11.27
N ARG A 71 8.81 4.50 -11.64
CA ARG A 71 8.19 3.49 -10.80
C ARG A 71 9.11 2.32 -10.51
N ASN A 72 8.90 1.71 -9.35
CA ASN A 72 9.60 0.50 -8.98
C ASN A 72 9.17 -0.67 -9.89
N GLN A 73 10.11 -1.28 -10.61
CA GLN A 73 9.79 -2.38 -11.53
C GLN A 73 9.47 -3.70 -10.81
N ASN A 74 9.91 -3.85 -9.56
CA ASN A 74 9.75 -5.08 -8.77
C ASN A 74 8.54 -5.06 -7.82
N HIS A 75 8.05 -3.86 -7.51
CA HIS A 75 7.00 -3.68 -6.51
C HIS A 75 5.90 -2.77 -7.02
N PHE A 76 4.67 -3.27 -6.95
CA PHE A 76 3.48 -2.45 -7.19
C PHE A 76 2.68 -2.33 -5.89
N PHE A 77 3.08 -1.35 -5.08
CA PHE A 77 2.46 -1.09 -3.79
C PHE A 77 1.01 -0.60 -3.94
N VAL A 78 0.15 -0.92 -2.98
CA VAL A 78 -1.25 -0.44 -2.97
C VAL A 78 -1.32 1.06 -2.73
N PHE A 79 -0.43 1.58 -1.88
CA PHE A 79 -0.28 3.01 -1.62
C PHE A 79 1.15 3.41 -1.97
N PHE A 80 1.29 4.29 -2.98
CA PHE A 80 2.58 4.73 -3.50
C PHE A 80 2.62 6.24 -3.71
N ASN A 81 3.82 6.79 -3.65
CA ASN A 81 4.08 8.21 -3.89
C ASN A 81 4.17 8.54 -5.39
N GLN A 82 4.42 9.81 -5.72
CA GLN A 82 4.56 10.29 -7.10
C GLN A 82 5.73 9.67 -7.90
N TYR A 83 6.58 8.86 -7.27
CA TYR A 83 7.68 8.13 -7.91
C TYR A 83 7.42 6.63 -7.99
N GLY A 84 6.22 6.16 -7.60
CA GLY A 84 5.88 4.74 -7.63
C GLY A 84 6.55 3.92 -6.53
N GLN A 85 7.03 4.57 -5.47
CA GLN A 85 7.58 3.91 -4.29
C GLN A 85 6.52 3.87 -3.19
N ALA A 86 6.61 2.92 -2.25
CA ALA A 86 5.76 2.91 -1.07
C ALA A 86 5.83 4.26 -0.33
N TYR A 87 4.73 4.69 0.28
CA TYR A 87 4.79 5.83 1.20
C TYR A 87 5.71 5.54 2.39
N TYR A 88 6.34 6.58 2.94
CA TYR A 88 7.03 6.50 4.22
C TYR A 88 6.05 6.05 5.31
N PRO A 89 6.49 5.25 6.31
CA PRO A 89 5.58 4.68 7.30
C PRO A 89 4.82 5.74 8.10
N GLU A 90 5.42 6.91 8.30
CA GLU A 90 4.85 8.06 8.98
C GLU A 90 3.81 8.84 8.17
N SER A 91 3.74 8.65 6.85
CA SER A 91 2.91 9.46 5.95
C SER A 91 1.43 9.51 6.34
N PRO A 92 0.75 8.39 6.69
CA PRO A 92 -0.66 8.44 7.09
C PRO A 92 -0.86 9.19 8.40
N TYR A 93 0.07 9.04 9.34
CA TYR A 93 -0.02 9.74 10.62
C TYR A 93 0.08 11.25 10.41
N LEU A 94 1.05 11.70 9.61
CA LEU A 94 1.22 13.12 9.28
C LEU A 94 0.03 13.68 8.50
N TRP A 95 -0.50 12.91 7.54
CA TRP A 95 -1.71 13.27 6.80
C TRP A 95 -2.92 13.39 7.72
N PHE A 96 -3.15 12.38 8.58
CA PHE A 96 -4.29 12.35 9.48
C PHE A 96 -4.21 13.46 10.53
N ARG A 97 -3.02 13.70 11.10
CA ARG A 97 -2.78 14.84 12.00
C ARG A 97 -3.10 16.18 11.31
N SER A 98 -2.69 16.34 10.05
CA SER A 98 -2.96 17.56 9.27
C SER A 98 -4.45 17.71 8.96
N PHE A 99 -5.13 16.60 8.66
CA PHE A 99 -6.57 16.55 8.48
C PHE A 99 -7.31 17.02 9.76
N LEU A 100 -6.99 16.45 10.92
CA LEU A 100 -7.60 16.85 12.20
C LEU A 100 -7.39 18.34 12.48
N LYS A 101 -6.16 18.83 12.32
CA LYS A 101 -5.85 20.26 12.51
C LYS A 101 -6.64 21.16 11.56
N LYS A 102 -6.79 20.76 10.30
CA LYS A 102 -7.55 21.52 9.29
C LYS A 102 -9.05 21.56 9.60
N HIS A 103 -9.59 20.49 10.16
CA HIS A 103 -11.01 20.33 10.45
C HIS A 103 -11.39 20.65 11.90
N GLN A 104 -10.42 21.03 12.73
CA GLN A 104 -10.61 21.37 14.16
C GLN A 104 -11.24 20.22 14.96
N LEU A 105 -10.79 18.99 14.68
CA LEU A 105 -11.18 17.75 15.37
C LEU A 105 -10.11 17.30 16.38
#